data_AF-A0A954RT79-F1
#
_entry.id   AF-A0A954RT79-F1
#
_cell.length_a   1.000
_cell.length_b   1.000
_cell.length_c   1.000
_cell.angle_alpha   90.00
_cell.angle_beta   90.00
_cell.angle_gamma   90.00
#
_symmetry.space_group_name_H-M   'P 1'
#
loop_
_entity.id
_entity.type
_entity.pdbx_description
1 polymer ?
#
loop_
_entity_poly.entity_id
_entity_poly.type
_entity_poly.pdbx_seq_one_letter_code
_entity_poly.pdbx_strand_id
1 'polypeptide(L)'
;DTNDLFRRSDDWSEVRPEWGLAGNAAFIAAPRELTKSLSLGGRSFLHSYNYANDPEFAVLEQIMTAPMVVAHWINMQYYASTVDPVHYGSGNKTVHNVVGRFGIFSGNGGDLMTGLPWQSVHDGKEYQHHPLRLLAVLAAPRAAIESVIAKHQLVANLLTNGWLQLIAVEQSEFYRYTEQQTWDEIATCAANSRLAAC
;
A
#
# COMPACT_ATOMS: atom_id res chain seq x y z
N ASP A 1 7.95 -24.62 -14.18
CA ASP A 1 7.56 -26.02 -14.34
C ASP A 1 6.65 -26.38 -13.18
N THR A 2 5.43 -26.84 -13.45
CA THR A 2 4.39 -27.05 -12.42
C THR A 2 4.79 -28.16 -11.44
N ASN A 3 5.55 -29.16 -11.91
CA ASN A 3 6.07 -30.24 -11.07
C ASN A 3 7.11 -29.77 -10.05
N ASP A 4 7.96 -28.79 -10.40
CA ASP A 4 8.91 -28.23 -9.44
C ASP A 4 8.20 -27.40 -8.36
N LEU A 5 7.11 -26.70 -8.71
CA LEU A 5 6.30 -25.96 -7.74
C LEU A 5 5.70 -26.88 -6.66
N PHE A 6 5.13 -28.03 -7.07
CA PHE A 6 4.55 -29.01 -6.14
C PHE A 6 5.63 -29.71 -5.30
N ARG A 7 6.79 -30.03 -5.89
CA ARG A 7 7.92 -30.61 -5.14
C ARG A 7 8.41 -29.64 -4.04
N ARG A 8 8.54 -28.36 -4.36
CA ARG A 8 8.97 -27.31 -3.43
C ARG A 8 7.88 -26.91 -2.42
N SER A 9 6.61 -27.21 -2.68
CA SER A 9 5.55 -26.97 -1.70
C SER A 9 5.56 -27.98 -0.56
N ASP A 10 6.05 -29.20 -0.82
CA ASP A 10 6.06 -30.31 0.15
C ASP A 10 7.40 -30.45 0.90
N ASP A 11 8.42 -29.68 0.51
CA ASP A 11 9.74 -29.67 1.16
C ASP A 11 9.84 -28.52 2.17
N TRP A 12 9.84 -28.84 3.47
CA TRP A 12 9.92 -27.86 4.56
C TRP A 12 11.32 -27.25 4.73
N SER A 13 12.34 -27.81 4.07
CA SER A 13 13.69 -27.25 4.05
C SER A 13 13.87 -26.15 3.00
N GLU A 14 12.89 -25.96 2.12
CA GLU A 14 12.91 -24.90 1.13
C GLU A 14 12.83 -23.52 1.81
N VAL A 15 13.92 -22.76 1.68
CA VAL A 15 14.01 -21.39 2.18
C VAL A 15 13.07 -20.52 1.35
N ARG A 16 11.98 -20.06 1.98
CA ARG A 16 11.12 -19.03 1.39
C ARG A 16 11.54 -17.67 1.92
N PRO A 17 11.94 -16.74 1.04
CA PRO A 17 12.19 -15.38 1.48
C PRO A 17 10.90 -14.79 2.04
N GLU A 18 10.99 -14.25 3.26
CA GLU A 18 9.89 -13.60 3.96
C GLU A 18 9.66 -12.18 3.38
N TRP A 19 9.12 -12.12 2.16
CA TRP A 19 8.81 -10.87 1.48
C TRP A 19 7.56 -10.18 2.02
N GLY A 20 6.75 -10.86 2.84
CA GLY A 20 5.56 -10.29 3.46
C GLY A 20 4.64 -9.61 2.44
N LEU A 21 4.58 -8.28 2.50
CA LEU A 21 3.78 -7.43 1.63
C LEU A 21 4.66 -6.48 0.79
N ALA A 22 5.90 -6.87 0.52
CA ALA A 22 6.81 -6.15 -0.37
C ALA A 22 6.15 -5.94 -1.74
N GLY A 23 6.52 -4.84 -2.40
CA GLY A 23 5.95 -4.46 -3.69
C GLY A 23 4.53 -3.88 -3.65
N ASN A 24 3.89 -3.78 -2.48
CA ASN A 24 2.59 -3.12 -2.36
C ASN A 24 2.60 -1.69 -2.93
N ALA A 25 1.51 -1.30 -3.57
CA ALA A 25 1.39 -0.08 -4.35
C ALA A 25 0.06 0.64 -4.18
N ALA A 26 -1.03 -0.12 -4.04
CA ALA A 26 -2.36 0.47 -4.00
C ALA A 26 -3.28 -0.17 -2.95
N PHE A 27 -4.28 0.58 -2.54
CA PHE A 27 -5.41 0.16 -1.75
C PHE A 27 -6.67 0.49 -2.54
N ILE A 28 -7.53 -0.50 -2.81
CA ILE A 28 -8.72 -0.31 -3.63
C ILE A 28 -9.93 -0.75 -2.84
N ALA A 29 -10.82 0.20 -2.53
CA ALA A 29 -12.14 -0.06 -1.97
C ALA A 29 -13.20 0.23 -3.03
N ALA A 30 -13.64 -0.81 -3.73
CA ALA A 30 -14.54 -0.69 -4.87
C ALA A 30 -15.32 -1.99 -5.12
N PRO A 31 -16.41 -1.96 -5.90
CA PRO A 31 -17.07 -3.19 -6.34
C PRO A 31 -16.09 -4.13 -7.02
N ARG A 32 -16.18 -5.43 -6.72
CA ARG A 32 -15.24 -6.45 -7.23
C ARG A 32 -15.19 -6.47 -8.76
N GLU A 33 -16.29 -6.08 -9.40
CA GLU A 33 -16.47 -5.96 -10.84
C GLU A 33 -15.43 -5.05 -11.50
N LEU A 34 -14.98 -3.99 -10.81
CA LEU A 34 -13.98 -3.05 -11.34
C LEU A 34 -12.56 -3.65 -11.41
N THR A 35 -12.27 -4.67 -10.58
CA THR A 35 -10.92 -5.24 -10.46
C THR A 35 -10.83 -6.71 -10.92
N LYS A 36 -11.95 -7.39 -11.21
CA LYS A 36 -11.95 -8.85 -11.47
C LYS A 36 -11.25 -9.27 -12.75
N SER A 37 -11.22 -8.40 -13.74
CA SER A 37 -10.54 -8.64 -15.02
C SER A 37 -9.10 -8.11 -15.05
N LEU A 38 -8.63 -7.43 -13.98
CA LEU A 38 -7.33 -6.80 -13.94
C LEU A 38 -6.31 -7.66 -13.21
N SER A 39 -5.14 -7.84 -13.82
CA SER A 39 -3.97 -8.35 -13.11
C SER A 39 -3.29 -7.18 -12.38
N LEU A 40 -3.42 -7.15 -11.06
CA LEU A 40 -2.78 -6.14 -10.20
C LEU A 40 -1.39 -6.55 -9.70
N GLY A 41 -0.85 -7.66 -10.24
CA GLY A 41 0.49 -8.15 -9.91
C GLY A 41 0.73 -8.50 -8.44
N GLY A 42 -0.33 -8.70 -7.65
CA GLY A 42 -0.21 -8.92 -6.20
C GLY A 42 0.18 -7.67 -5.40
N ARG A 43 0.09 -6.47 -6.00
CA ARG A 43 0.57 -5.21 -5.41
C ARG A 43 -0.54 -4.37 -4.76
N SER A 44 -1.77 -4.87 -4.69
CA SER A 44 -2.91 -4.10 -4.23
C SER A 44 -3.66 -4.78 -3.09
N PHE A 45 -3.98 -4.01 -2.05
CA PHE A 45 -4.97 -4.39 -1.05
C PHE A 45 -6.36 -4.18 -1.64
N LEU A 46 -7.24 -5.19 -1.56
CA LEU A 46 -8.57 -5.15 -2.15
C LEU A 46 -9.65 -5.27 -1.09
N HIS A 47 -10.57 -4.30 -1.09
CA HIS A 47 -11.80 -4.30 -0.29
C HIS A 47 -13.00 -4.22 -1.22
N SER A 48 -13.85 -5.25 -1.21
CA SER A 48 -15.12 -5.24 -1.92
C SER A 48 -16.08 -4.29 -1.21
N TYR A 49 -16.34 -3.13 -1.80
CA TYR A 49 -17.18 -2.09 -1.23
C TYR A 49 -18.15 -1.55 -2.27
N ASN A 50 -19.43 -1.44 -1.93
CA ASN A 50 -20.45 -0.82 -2.79
C ASN A 50 -21.19 0.23 -1.97
N TYR A 51 -20.98 1.51 -2.30
CA TYR A 51 -21.57 2.64 -1.58
C TYR A 51 -23.10 2.65 -1.62
N ALA A 52 -23.73 2.03 -2.64
CA ALA A 52 -25.19 1.92 -2.72
C ALA A 52 -25.79 1.11 -1.55
N ASN A 53 -24.99 0.24 -0.92
CA ASN A 53 -25.39 -0.55 0.24
C ASN A 53 -25.02 0.13 1.57
N ASP A 54 -24.48 1.35 1.54
CA ASP A 54 -23.95 2.09 2.70
C ASP A 54 -24.51 3.52 2.72
N PRO A 55 -25.83 3.68 2.97
CA PRO A 55 -26.52 4.96 2.83
C PRO A 55 -26.02 6.05 3.79
N GLU A 56 -25.47 5.65 4.93
CA GLU A 56 -24.90 6.55 5.94
C GLU A 56 -23.37 6.69 5.80
N PHE A 57 -22.75 6.00 4.84
CA PHE A 57 -21.30 5.97 4.63
C PHE A 57 -20.48 5.50 5.85
N ALA A 58 -21.09 4.74 6.76
CA ALA A 58 -20.43 4.24 7.96
C ALA A 58 -19.36 3.21 7.63
N VAL A 59 -19.59 2.39 6.59
CA VAL A 59 -18.59 1.42 6.12
C VAL A 59 -17.45 2.13 5.39
N LEU A 60 -17.74 3.16 4.58
CA LEU A 60 -16.71 4.01 3.98
C LEU A 60 -15.80 4.62 5.05
N GLU A 61 -16.40 5.20 6.10
CA GLU A 61 -15.66 5.80 7.22
C GLU A 61 -14.75 4.76 7.89
N GLN A 62 -15.26 3.55 8.16
CA GLN A 62 -14.46 2.46 8.70
C GLN A 62 -13.31 2.06 7.78
N ILE A 63 -13.57 1.94 6.48
CA ILE A 63 -12.55 1.58 5.47
C ILE A 63 -11.43 2.62 5.44
N MET A 64 -11.78 3.90 5.41
CA MET A 64 -10.82 5.00 5.34
C MET A 64 -10.00 5.15 6.63
N THR A 65 -10.60 4.86 7.79
CA THR A 65 -9.93 5.09 9.09
C THR A 65 -9.14 3.89 9.60
N ALA A 66 -9.46 2.68 9.14
CA ALA A 66 -8.80 1.45 9.60
C ALA A 66 -7.96 0.78 8.50
N PRO A 67 -8.52 -0.03 7.57
CA PRO A 67 -7.70 -0.79 6.64
C PRO A 67 -6.89 0.10 5.67
N MET A 68 -7.38 1.28 5.28
CA MET A 68 -6.61 2.21 4.45
C MET A 68 -5.38 2.77 5.19
N VAL A 69 -5.55 3.16 6.46
CA VAL A 69 -4.45 3.65 7.31
C VAL A 69 -3.44 2.53 7.58
N VAL A 70 -3.91 1.31 7.85
CA VAL A 70 -3.03 0.14 8.01
C VAL A 70 -2.24 -0.15 6.73
N ALA A 71 -2.90 -0.17 5.57
CA ALA A 71 -2.23 -0.35 4.29
C ALA A 71 -1.17 0.74 4.06
N HIS A 72 -1.47 1.99 4.43
CA HIS A 72 -0.51 3.09 4.36
C HIS A 72 0.69 2.86 5.29
N TRP A 73 0.49 2.44 6.54
CA TRP A 73 1.61 2.16 7.45
C TRP A 73 2.51 1.03 6.93
N ILE A 74 1.92 -0.03 6.38
CA ILE A 74 2.66 -1.11 5.76
C ILE A 74 3.50 -0.54 4.60
N ASN A 75 2.87 0.17 3.66
CA ASN A 75 3.55 0.81 2.54
C ASN A 75 4.70 1.72 3.00
N MET A 76 4.44 2.58 3.98
CA MET A 76 5.40 3.56 4.50
C MET A 76 6.58 2.89 5.20
N GLN A 77 6.37 1.74 5.85
CA GLN A 77 7.46 0.96 6.45
C GLN A 77 8.43 0.45 5.39
N TYR A 78 7.92 -0.09 4.28
CA TYR A 78 8.75 -0.50 3.14
C TYR A 78 9.39 0.70 2.45
N TYR A 79 8.64 1.79 2.22
CA TYR A 79 9.16 3.03 1.64
C TYR A 79 10.36 3.55 2.41
N ALA A 80 10.21 3.80 3.72
CA ALA A 80 11.26 4.40 4.54
C ALA A 80 12.49 3.48 4.63
N SER A 81 12.27 2.18 4.83
CA SER A 81 13.35 1.17 4.87
C SER A 81 14.08 1.01 3.52
N THR A 82 13.45 1.41 2.42
CA THR A 82 14.04 1.36 1.07
C THR A 82 14.80 2.65 0.75
N VAL A 83 14.23 3.82 1.10
CA VAL A 83 14.81 5.14 0.82
C VAL A 83 16.07 5.39 1.67
N ASP A 84 16.02 5.06 2.96
CA ASP A 84 17.15 5.23 3.88
C ASP A 84 17.25 4.01 4.82
N PRO A 85 17.86 2.91 4.36
CA PRO A 85 17.97 1.69 5.14
C PRO A 85 18.88 1.83 6.37
N VAL A 86 19.69 2.90 6.46
CA VAL A 86 20.58 3.14 7.60
C VAL A 86 19.78 3.70 8.77
N HIS A 87 18.93 4.71 8.53
CA HIS A 87 18.15 5.34 9.60
C HIS A 87 16.78 4.72 9.82
N TYR A 88 16.14 4.22 8.75
CA TYR A 88 14.77 3.67 8.81
C TYR A 88 14.70 2.17 8.52
N GLY A 89 15.84 1.49 8.40
CA GLY A 89 15.91 0.02 8.31
C GLY A 89 16.23 -0.65 9.66
N SER A 90 16.53 -1.94 9.61
CA SER A 90 17.06 -2.72 10.73
C SER A 90 18.37 -3.45 10.43
N GLY A 91 19.03 -3.12 9.31
CA GLY A 91 20.28 -3.76 8.92
C GLY A 91 20.08 -5.20 8.45
N ASN A 92 20.95 -6.12 8.88
CA ASN A 92 20.96 -7.49 8.38
C ASN A 92 20.19 -8.43 9.32
N LYS A 93 19.13 -9.05 8.79
CA LYS A 93 18.26 -9.98 9.53
C LYS A 93 19.02 -11.09 10.26
N THR A 94 20.16 -11.56 9.72
CA THR A 94 20.92 -12.68 10.29
C THR A 94 21.58 -12.37 11.64
N VAL A 95 21.74 -11.09 11.97
CA VAL A 95 22.37 -10.63 13.22
C VAL A 95 21.39 -9.86 14.11
N HIS A 96 20.08 -9.94 13.84
CA HIS A 96 19.07 -9.28 14.67
C HIS A 96 19.01 -9.88 16.07
N ASN A 97 19.16 -9.02 17.07
CA ASN A 97 18.88 -9.33 18.46
C ASN A 97 17.64 -8.53 18.90
N VAL A 98 16.55 -9.24 19.22
CA VAL A 98 15.27 -8.61 19.60
C VAL A 98 15.37 -8.00 20.99
N VAL A 99 15.02 -6.72 21.11
CA VAL A 99 15.07 -5.96 22.37
C VAL A 99 13.66 -5.55 22.78
N GLY A 100 13.18 -6.12 23.89
CA GLY A 100 11.91 -5.73 24.51
C GLY A 100 10.65 -5.83 23.63
N ARG A 101 10.75 -6.46 22.45
CA ARG A 101 9.70 -6.57 21.41
C ARG A 101 9.27 -5.24 20.79
N PHE A 102 10.00 -4.16 21.00
CA PHE A 102 9.73 -2.85 20.38
C PHE A 102 10.85 -2.38 19.45
N GLY A 103 11.97 -3.10 19.40
CA GLY A 103 13.04 -2.86 18.43
C GLY A 103 14.05 -3.99 18.39
N ILE A 104 15.11 -3.80 17.62
CA ILE A 104 16.20 -4.75 17.44
C ILE A 104 17.55 -4.04 17.52
N PHE A 105 18.59 -4.79 17.87
CA PHE A 105 19.98 -4.44 17.54
C PHE A 105 20.47 -5.28 16.37
N SER A 106 21.26 -4.68 15.47
CA SER A 106 21.94 -5.39 14.39
C SER A 106 23.35 -5.76 14.83
N GLY A 107 23.52 -6.97 15.39
CA GLY A 107 24.76 -7.47 15.97
C GLY A 107 24.80 -7.34 17.49
N ASN A 108 26.01 -7.26 18.06
CA ASN A 108 26.21 -7.33 19.52
C ASN A 108 25.93 -6.01 20.28
N GLY A 109 25.48 -4.97 19.59
CA GLY A 109 25.18 -3.66 20.18
C GLY A 109 24.79 -2.63 19.11
N GLY A 110 24.81 -1.35 19.47
CA GLY A 110 24.46 -0.22 18.60
C GLY A 110 23.15 0.44 19.01
N ASP A 111 22.71 1.39 18.19
CA ASP A 111 21.43 2.08 18.38
C ASP A 111 20.25 1.12 18.12
N LEU A 112 19.14 1.37 18.81
CA LEU A 112 17.92 0.59 18.63
C LEU A 112 17.29 0.89 17.26
N MET A 113 17.03 -0.14 16.49
CA MET A 113 16.42 -0.05 15.16
C MET A 113 14.98 -0.60 15.16
N THR A 114 14.12 -0.05 14.32
CA THR A 114 12.67 -0.39 14.27
C THR A 114 12.14 -0.67 12.85
N GLY A 115 12.98 -0.49 11.83
CA GLY A 115 12.64 -0.66 10.43
C GLY A 115 12.66 -2.10 9.92
N LEU A 116 12.56 -2.28 8.61
CA LEU A 116 12.68 -3.58 7.97
C LEU A 116 14.14 -3.96 7.69
N PRO A 117 14.49 -5.26 7.77
CA PRO A 117 15.83 -5.70 7.41
C PRO A 117 16.03 -5.58 5.90
N TRP A 118 17.30 -5.51 5.50
CA TRP A 118 17.69 -5.45 4.09
C TRP A 118 17.06 -6.57 3.25
N GLN A 119 16.99 -7.79 3.79
CA GLN A 119 16.39 -8.95 3.13
C GLN A 119 14.87 -8.88 2.94
N SER A 120 14.18 -7.93 3.58
CA SER A 120 12.74 -7.70 3.36
C SER A 120 12.47 -6.68 2.25
N VAL A 121 13.48 -5.92 1.82
CA VAL A 121 13.35 -4.88 0.78
C VAL A 121 14.18 -5.17 -0.46
N HIS A 122 15.21 -6.02 -0.39
CA HIS A 122 16.17 -6.25 -1.47
C HIS A 122 16.64 -7.71 -1.53
N ASP A 123 16.71 -8.28 -2.74
CA ASP A 123 17.06 -9.70 -2.96
C ASP A 123 18.55 -9.95 -3.24
N GLY A 124 19.35 -8.88 -3.27
CA GLY A 124 20.77 -8.89 -3.61
C GLY A 124 21.05 -8.40 -5.03
N LYS A 125 20.02 -8.23 -5.87
CA LYS A 125 20.10 -7.67 -7.22
C LYS A 125 19.18 -6.45 -7.39
N GLU A 126 17.93 -6.58 -6.96
CA GLU A 126 16.86 -5.58 -7.18
C GLU A 126 16.07 -5.35 -5.89
N TYR A 127 15.51 -4.15 -5.78
CA TYR A 127 14.52 -3.85 -4.75
C TYR A 127 13.21 -4.58 -5.03
N GLN A 128 12.71 -5.30 -4.02
CA GLN A 128 11.40 -5.95 -4.08
C GLN A 128 10.25 -5.00 -3.73
N HIS A 129 10.57 -3.83 -3.18
CA HIS A 129 9.62 -2.74 -3.02
C HIS A 129 10.21 -1.47 -3.61
N HIS A 130 9.50 -0.86 -4.57
CA HIS A 130 9.86 0.47 -5.06
C HIS A 130 9.43 1.53 -4.05
N PRO A 131 10.25 2.55 -3.76
CA PRO A 131 9.93 3.59 -2.80
C PRO A 131 8.85 4.52 -3.38
N LEU A 132 7.60 4.08 -3.29
CA LEU A 132 6.40 4.80 -3.67
C LEU A 132 5.52 5.05 -2.45
N ARG A 133 4.67 6.08 -2.54
CA ARG A 133 3.60 6.31 -1.58
C ARG A 133 2.33 5.61 -2.04
N LEU A 134 1.59 5.02 -1.09
CA LEU A 134 0.39 4.25 -1.38
C LEU A 134 -0.64 5.08 -2.17
N LEU A 135 -1.25 4.45 -3.17
CA LEU A 135 -2.41 4.98 -3.89
C LEU A 135 -3.70 4.35 -3.36
N ALA A 136 -4.56 5.14 -2.72
CA ALA A 136 -5.92 4.76 -2.36
C ALA A 136 -6.89 5.07 -3.52
N VAL A 137 -7.70 4.10 -3.91
CA VAL A 137 -8.77 4.24 -4.91
C VAL A 137 -10.09 3.86 -4.24
N LEU A 138 -11.00 4.81 -4.11
CA LEU A 138 -12.28 4.63 -3.42
C LEU A 138 -13.45 4.84 -4.39
N ALA A 139 -14.29 3.83 -4.58
CA ALA A 139 -15.51 3.96 -5.37
C ALA A 139 -16.67 4.44 -4.47
N ALA A 140 -16.72 5.74 -4.25
CA ALA A 140 -17.75 6.42 -3.45
C ALA A 140 -17.92 7.87 -3.91
N PRO A 141 -19.06 8.51 -3.62
CA PRO A 141 -19.25 9.93 -3.90
C PRO A 141 -18.20 10.80 -3.23
N ARG A 142 -17.65 11.80 -3.94
CA ARG A 142 -16.59 12.68 -3.42
C ARG A 142 -17.00 13.39 -2.14
N ALA A 143 -18.25 13.86 -2.07
CA ALA A 143 -18.78 14.52 -0.87
C ALA A 143 -18.78 13.61 0.37
N ALA A 144 -18.99 12.29 0.19
CA ALA A 144 -18.93 11.34 1.29
C ALA A 144 -17.48 11.14 1.78
N ILE A 145 -16.53 11.02 0.84
CA ILE A 145 -15.10 10.92 1.13
C ILE A 145 -14.61 12.19 1.87
N GLU A 146 -14.98 13.38 1.38
CA GLU A 146 -14.65 14.66 2.01
C GLU A 146 -15.20 14.78 3.43
N SER A 147 -16.44 14.32 3.66
CA SER A 147 -17.04 14.28 4.99
C SER A 147 -16.19 13.46 5.98
N VAL A 148 -15.70 12.29 5.54
CA VAL A 148 -14.79 11.47 6.34
C VAL A 148 -13.45 12.16 6.57
N ILE A 149 -12.87 12.77 5.54
CA ILE A 149 -11.60 13.52 5.65
C ILE A 149 -11.73 14.65 6.69
N ALA A 150 -12.82 15.43 6.61
CA ALA A 150 -13.09 16.53 7.53
C ALA A 150 -13.28 16.07 8.99
N LYS A 151 -13.83 14.86 9.18
CA LYS A 151 -14.04 14.27 10.51
C LYS A 151 -12.77 13.69 11.14
N HIS A 152 -11.82 13.22 10.32
CA HIS A 152 -10.65 12.46 10.78
C HIS A 152 -9.33 13.14 10.43
N GLN A 153 -8.77 13.89 11.39
CA GLN A 153 -7.52 14.65 11.22
C GLN A 153 -6.34 13.78 10.77
N LEU A 154 -6.25 12.52 11.22
CA LEU A 154 -5.21 11.60 10.79
C LEU A 154 -5.26 11.39 9.27
N VAL A 155 -6.44 11.11 8.72
CA VAL A 155 -6.63 10.89 7.27
C VAL A 155 -6.36 12.18 6.50
N ALA A 156 -6.87 13.31 6.99
CA ALA A 156 -6.60 14.61 6.39
C ALA A 156 -5.09 14.89 6.30
N ASN A 157 -4.34 14.68 7.39
CA ASN A 157 -2.90 14.90 7.42
C ASN A 157 -2.14 13.98 6.45
N LEU A 158 -2.57 12.74 6.26
CA LEU A 158 -1.93 11.84 5.30
C LEU A 158 -2.07 12.35 3.86
N LEU A 159 -3.24 12.90 3.52
CA LEU A 159 -3.55 13.40 2.19
C LEU A 159 -2.90 14.77 1.92
N THR A 160 -3.07 15.73 2.83
CA THR A 160 -2.61 17.11 2.65
C THR A 160 -1.09 17.26 2.71
N ASN A 161 -0.40 16.39 3.45
CA ASN A 161 1.07 16.33 3.45
C ASN A 161 1.62 15.40 2.35
N GLY A 162 0.76 14.89 1.47
CA GLY A 162 1.13 14.07 0.31
C GLY A 162 1.63 12.66 0.65
N TRP A 163 1.48 12.18 1.88
CA TRP A 163 1.92 10.84 2.32
C TRP A 163 1.04 9.70 1.79
N LEU A 164 -0.20 10.01 1.38
CA LEU A 164 -1.15 9.11 0.76
C LEU A 164 -1.73 9.79 -0.49
N GLN A 165 -1.75 9.09 -1.62
CA GLN A 165 -2.44 9.56 -2.83
C GLN A 165 -3.87 9.03 -2.83
N LEU A 166 -4.85 9.83 -3.25
CA LEU A 166 -6.25 9.43 -3.25
C LEU A 166 -6.92 9.71 -4.59
N ILE A 167 -7.62 8.69 -5.10
CA ILE A 167 -8.49 8.77 -6.26
C ILE A 167 -9.89 8.33 -5.85
N ALA A 168 -10.89 9.15 -6.16
CA ALA A 168 -12.30 8.79 -6.09
C ALA A 168 -12.77 8.29 -7.46
N VAL A 169 -13.58 7.23 -7.45
CA VAL A 169 -14.30 6.73 -8.63
C VAL A 169 -15.77 7.03 -8.44
N GLU A 170 -16.30 7.97 -9.21
CA GLU A 170 -17.69 8.43 -9.14
C GLU A 170 -18.28 8.43 -10.56
N GLN A 171 -19.37 7.69 -10.76
CA GLN A 171 -20.05 7.58 -12.06
C GLN A 171 -19.15 7.10 -13.23
N SER A 172 -18.13 6.28 -12.93
CA SER A 172 -17.09 5.81 -13.88
C SER A 172 -16.03 6.84 -14.26
N GLU A 173 -16.10 8.05 -13.69
CA GLU A 173 -15.04 9.05 -13.79
C GLU A 173 -14.09 8.97 -12.61
N PHE A 174 -12.86 9.42 -12.83
CA PHE A 174 -11.79 9.37 -11.84
C PHE A 174 -11.39 10.78 -11.42
N TYR A 175 -11.30 11.01 -10.12
CA TYR A 175 -10.93 12.29 -9.56
C TYR A 175 -9.77 12.12 -8.58
N ARG A 176 -8.70 12.89 -8.74
CA ARG A 176 -7.57 12.92 -7.82
C ARG A 176 -7.81 13.97 -6.74
N TYR A 177 -7.61 13.60 -5.48
CA TYR A 177 -7.59 14.57 -4.38
C TYR A 177 -6.20 15.22 -4.29
N THR A 178 -6.16 16.56 -4.19
CA THR A 178 -4.93 17.35 -4.16
C THR A 178 -4.53 17.73 -2.73
N GLU A 179 -3.27 18.12 -2.56
CA GLU A 179 -2.77 18.65 -1.27
C GLU A 179 -3.49 19.96 -0.86
N GLN A 180 -4.06 20.67 -1.84
CA GLN A 180 -4.88 21.87 -1.66
C GLN A 180 -6.35 21.55 -1.29
N GLN A 181 -6.66 20.28 -1.03
CA GLN A 181 -7.99 19.81 -0.66
C GLN A 181 -9.05 20.00 -1.76
N THR A 182 -8.64 19.91 -3.02
CA THR A 182 -9.52 19.99 -4.20
C THR A 182 -9.53 18.68 -4.97
N TRP A 183 -10.48 18.54 -5.90
CA TRP A 183 -10.54 17.41 -6.82
C TRP A 183 -10.16 17.83 -8.23
N ASP A 184 -9.16 17.17 -8.78
CA ASP A 184 -8.80 17.28 -10.20
C ASP A 184 -9.36 16.08 -10.96
N GLU A 185 -10.08 16.33 -12.04
CA GLU A 185 -10.57 15.27 -12.92
C GLU A 185 -9.39 14.64 -13.68
N ILE A 186 -9.29 13.30 -13.62
CA ILE A 186 -8.30 12.55 -14.35
C ILE A 186 -8.92 12.17 -15.68
N ALA A 187 -8.51 12.84 -16.75
CA ALA A 187 -8.96 12.49 -18.09
C ALA A 187 -8.68 11.01 -18.38
N THR A 188 -9.74 10.22 -18.53
CA THR A 188 -9.60 8.85 -18.99
C THR A 188 -9.30 8.90 -20.48
N CYS A 189 -8.07 8.55 -20.86
CA CYS A 189 -7.78 8.28 -22.25
C CYS A 189 -8.63 7.08 -22.67
N ALA A 190 -9.69 7.32 -23.45
CA ALA A 190 -10.44 6.25 -24.08
C ALA A 190 -9.44 5.32 -24.77
N ALA A 191 -9.52 4.02 -24.46
CA ALA A 191 -8.64 2.99 -25.00
C ALA A 191 -8.88 2.82 -26.52
N ASN A 192 -8.39 3.78 -27.30
CA ASN A 192 -8.31 3.78 -28.74
C ASN A 192 -7.35 4.90 -29.21
N SER A 193 -6.13 4.88 -28.71
CA SER A 193 -4.97 5.18 -29.55
C SER A 193 -3.70 4.71 -28.84
N ARG A 194 -2.83 4.11 -29.64
CA ARG A 194 -1.55 3.50 -29.29
C ARG A 194 -0.79 4.25 -28.20
N LEU A 195 -0.26 3.47 -27.25
CA LEU A 195 0.90 3.77 -26.40
C LEU A 195 1.77 4.91 -26.94
N ALA A 196 1.55 6.10 -26.42
CA ALA A 196 2.52 7.18 -26.37
C ALA A 196 2.12 8.10 -25.20
N ALA A 197 2.83 7.93 -24.09
CA ALA A 197 3.01 8.89 -23.01
C ALA A 197 1.77 9.67 -22.51
N CYS A 198 1.20 9.17 -21.41
CA CYS A 198 0.72 9.99 -20.30
C CYS A 198 1.41 9.52 -19.02
#